data_AF-A0A5D3BWT7-F1
#
_entry.id   AF-A0A5D3BWT7-F1
#
_cell.length_a   1.000
_cell.length_b   1.000
_cell.length_c   1.000
_cell.angle_alpha   90.00
_cell.angle_beta   90.00
_cell.angle_gamma   90.00
#
_symmetry.space_group_name_H-M   'P 1'
#
loop_
_entity.id
_entity.type
_entity.pdbx_description
1 polymer ?
#
loop_
_entity_poly.entity_id
_entity_poly.type
_entity_poly.pdbx_seq_one_letter_code
_entity_poly.pdbx_strand_id
1 'polypeptide(L)'
;MVIPLDSLENPRETILNGTLCLQEKYRDVMPDNLPKSLLPRRMIDHEIELLPGAKSPTKNANRMAPPKLAELRKQLDDLLSAGLLGLQKLRMGP
;
A
#
# COMPACT_ATOMS: atom_id res chain seq x y z
N MET A 1 -1.72 6.53 57.49
CA MET A 1 -0.81 5.80 56.59
C MET A 1 -0.61 6.66 55.36
N VAL A 2 0.63 7.10 55.12
CA VAL A 2 1.01 7.85 53.90
C VAL A 2 1.42 6.79 52.90
N ILE A 3 0.69 6.68 51.78
CA ILE A 3 1.08 5.80 50.69
C ILE A 3 2.29 6.45 50.00
N PRO A 4 3.43 5.76 49.88
CA PRO A 4 4.61 6.29 49.18
C PRO A 4 4.25 6.63 47.73
N LEU A 5 4.62 7.83 47.30
CA LEU A 5 4.35 8.35 45.96
C LEU A 5 5.45 7.93 44.95
N ASP A 6 6.01 6.73 45.10
CA ASP A 6 7.14 6.24 44.32
C ASP A 6 6.79 5.11 43.33
N SER A 7 5.54 4.63 43.30
CA SER A 7 5.09 3.57 42.38
C SER A 7 4.29 4.05 41.17
N LEU A 8 4.34 5.34 40.81
CA LEU A 8 3.82 5.77 39.51
C LEU A 8 4.92 5.58 38.47
N GLU A 9 5.01 4.38 37.90
CA GLU A 9 5.65 4.19 36.59
C GLU A 9 5.20 5.34 35.69
N ASN A 10 6.16 6.11 35.17
CA ASN A 10 5.89 7.34 34.45
C ASN A 10 4.86 7.04 33.36
N PRO A 11 3.64 7.60 33.40
CA PRO A 11 2.57 7.18 32.50
C PRO A 11 2.95 7.34 31.02
N ARG A 12 3.85 8.30 30.74
CA ARG A 12 4.40 8.54 29.41
C ARG A 12 5.31 7.40 28.94
N GLU A 13 6.06 6.81 29.85
CA GLU A 13 6.96 5.69 29.59
C GLU A 13 6.18 4.40 29.39
N THR A 14 5.14 4.15 30.20
CA THR A 14 4.20 3.03 30.00
C THR A 14 3.47 3.14 28.65
N ILE A 15 3.02 4.33 28.27
CA ILE A 15 2.36 4.57 26.97
C ILE A 15 3.34 4.37 25.81
N LEU A 16 4.58 4.88 25.92
CA LEU A 16 5.61 4.72 24.89
C LEU A 16 5.94 3.23 24.69
N ASN A 17 6.17 2.49 25.78
CA ASN A 17 6.48 1.07 25.76
C ASN A 17 5.31 0.24 25.19
N GLY A 18 4.08 0.55 25.57
CA GLY A 18 2.89 -0.08 25.01
C GLY A 18 2.73 0.18 23.51
N THR A 19 3.03 1.40 23.06
CA THR A 19 2.96 1.78 21.64
C THR A 19 4.01 1.07 20.81
N LEU A 20 5.25 0.99 21.30
CA LEU A 20 6.33 0.27 20.64
C LEU A 20 6.03 -1.23 20.53
N CYS A 21 5.52 -1.83 21.60
CA CYS A 21 5.09 -3.23 21.62
C CYS A 21 4.02 -3.53 20.56
N LEU A 22 3.03 -2.63 20.41
CA LEU A 22 2.00 -2.78 19.39
C LEU A 22 2.57 -2.64 17.97
N GLN A 23 3.49 -1.69 17.76
CA GLN A 23 4.12 -1.51 16.46
C GLN A 23 4.97 -2.74 16.07
N GLU A 24 5.71 -3.32 17.01
CA GLU A 24 6.46 -4.57 16.77
C GLU A 24 5.53 -5.74 16.47
N LYS A 25 4.42 -5.86 17.19
CA LYS A 25 3.44 -6.95 17.01
C LYS A 25 2.77 -6.95 15.64
N TYR A 26 2.57 -5.78 15.03
CA TYR A 26 1.85 -5.60 13.77
C TYR A 26 2.74 -5.09 12.64
N ARG A 27 4.07 -5.29 12.76
CA ARG A 27 5.05 -4.81 11.79
C ARG A 27 4.86 -5.41 10.39
N ASP A 28 4.31 -6.62 10.32
CA ASP A 28 4.00 -7.33 9.08
C ASP A 28 2.82 -6.71 8.30
N VAL A 29 1.82 -6.17 9.01
CA VAL A 29 0.66 -5.49 8.41
C VAL A 29 0.84 -3.98 8.25
N MET A 30 1.82 -3.39 8.92
CA MET A 30 2.20 -1.97 8.81
C MET A 30 3.68 -1.79 8.41
N PRO A 31 4.09 -2.25 7.21
CA PRO A 31 5.46 -2.08 6.75
C PRO A 31 5.74 -0.63 6.33
N ASP A 32 6.99 -0.17 6.49
CA ASP A 32 7.43 1.16 6.07
C ASP A 32 7.38 1.36 4.54
N ASN A 33 7.44 0.26 3.79
CA ASN A 33 7.42 0.24 2.33
C ASN A 33 6.47 -0.84 1.82
N LEU A 34 5.97 -0.68 0.60
CA LEU A 34 5.09 -1.67 -0.03
C LEU A 34 5.80 -3.04 -0.12
N PRO A 35 5.17 -4.14 0.33
CA PRO A 35 5.77 -5.46 0.24
C PRO A 35 5.95 -5.85 -1.23
N LYS A 36 7.12 -6.41 -1.55
CA LYS A 36 7.46 -6.85 -2.92
C LYS A 36 6.84 -8.19 -3.31
N SER A 37 5.98 -8.74 -2.46
CA SER A 37 5.25 -9.99 -2.69
C SER A 37 3.79 -9.68 -2.97
N LEU A 38 3.16 -10.50 -3.82
CA LEU A 38 1.70 -10.48 -3.96
C LEU A 38 1.04 -10.68 -2.60
N LEU A 39 -0.04 -9.94 -2.37
CA LEU A 39 -0.87 -10.15 -1.19
C LEU A 39 -1.41 -11.58 -1.19
N PRO A 40 -1.62 -12.19 0.00
CA PRO A 40 -2.28 -13.48 0.11
C PRO A 40 -3.59 -13.50 -0.67
N ARG A 41 -3.89 -14.63 -1.32
CA ARG A 41 -5.14 -14.79 -2.07
C ARG A 41 -6.31 -14.53 -1.13
N ARG A 42 -7.16 -13.58 -1.51
CA ARG A 42 -8.39 -13.27 -0.77
C ARG A 42 -9.44 -14.34 -1.10
N MET A 43 -10.39 -14.56 -0.19
CA MET A 43 -11.55 -15.42 -0.47
C MET A 43 -12.46 -14.84 -1.56
N ILE A 44 -12.37 -13.54 -1.81
CA ILE A 44 -13.21 -12.80 -2.74
C ILE A 44 -12.29 -12.12 -3.75
N ASP A 45 -12.51 -12.43 -5.03
CA ASP A 45 -11.90 -11.72 -6.14
C ASP A 45 -12.71 -10.44 -6.42
N HIS A 46 -12.03 -9.36 -6.77
CA HIS A 46 -12.69 -8.10 -7.12
C HIS A 46 -13.14 -8.15 -8.57
N GLU A 47 -14.45 -8.23 -8.80
CA GLU A 47 -15.05 -8.12 -10.13
C GLU A 47 -15.47 -6.67 -10.41
N ILE A 48 -15.24 -6.21 -11.64
CA ILE A 48 -15.72 -4.91 -12.11
C ILE A 48 -16.95 -5.15 -12.96
N GLU A 49 -18.13 -4.93 -12.37
CA GLU A 49 -19.39 -4.99 -13.10
C GLU A 49 -19.51 -3.80 -14.05
N LEU A 50 -19.75 -4.07 -15.34
CA LEU A 50 -19.96 -3.04 -16.35
C LEU A 50 -21.45 -2.90 -16.64
N LEU A 51 -21.92 -1.65 -16.74
CA LEU A 51 -23.26 -1.39 -17.23
C LEU A 51 -23.40 -1.83 -18.70
N PRO A 52 -24.57 -2.34 -19.13
CA PRO A 52 -24.81 -2.68 -20.53
C PRO A 52 -24.53 -1.48 -21.45
N GLY A 53 -23.69 -1.70 -22.48
CA GLY A 53 -23.29 -0.66 -23.43
C GLY A 53 -22.15 0.26 -22.96
N ALA A 54 -21.57 0.03 -21.78
CA ALA A 54 -20.38 0.76 -21.34
C ALA A 54 -19.20 0.53 -22.30
N LYS A 55 -18.61 1.63 -22.78
CA LYS A 55 -17.43 1.59 -23.65
C LYS A 55 -16.17 1.70 -22.81
N SER A 56 -15.11 0.99 -23.22
CA SER A 56 -13.79 1.15 -22.61
C SER A 56 -13.30 2.60 -22.78
N PRO A 57 -12.78 3.25 -21.72
CA PRO A 57 -12.18 4.57 -21.86
C PRO A 57 -10.86 4.44 -22.64
N THR A 58 -10.86 4.88 -23.89
CA THR A 58 -9.64 5.00 -24.69
C THR A 58 -9.22 6.46 -24.72
N LYS A 59 -8.17 6.79 -23.97
CA LYS A 59 -7.55 8.12 -23.96
C LYS A 59 -6.06 7.97 -24.22
N ASN A 60 -5.47 8.97 -24.86
CA ASN A 60 -4.02 9.04 -25.01
C ASN A 60 -3.35 9.27 -23.64
N ALA A 61 -2.08 8.90 -23.54
CA ALA A 61 -1.30 9.17 -22.35
C ALA A 61 -1.16 10.69 -22.16
N ASN A 62 -1.33 11.16 -20.92
CA ASN A 62 -1.10 12.56 -20.57
C ASN A 62 0.37 12.94 -20.79
N ARG A 63 0.61 14.14 -21.29
CA ARG A 63 1.97 14.67 -21.45
C ARG A 63 2.58 14.99 -20.08
N MET A 64 3.85 14.63 -19.89
CA MET A 64 4.61 14.92 -18.67
C MET A 64 5.96 15.53 -19.02
N ALA A 65 6.47 16.41 -18.15
CA ALA A 65 7.82 16.92 -18.27
C ALA A 65 8.86 15.79 -18.08
N PRO A 66 10.06 15.89 -18.68
CA PRO A 66 11.10 14.86 -18.57
C PRO A 66 11.40 14.35 -17.15
N PRO A 67 11.56 15.19 -16.10
CA PRO A 67 11.86 14.68 -14.76
C PRO A 67 10.71 13.87 -14.16
N LYS A 68 9.46 14.28 -14.40
CA LYS A 68 8.27 13.56 -13.93
C LYS A 68 8.14 12.21 -14.62
N LEU A 69 8.47 12.16 -15.91
CA LEU A 69 8.43 10.92 -16.68
C LEU A 69 9.52 9.94 -16.22
N ALA A 70 10.71 10.43 -15.85
CA ALA A 70 11.78 9.60 -15.28
C ALA A 70 11.35 8.97 -13.95
N GLU A 71 10.74 9.74 -13.05
CA GLU A 71 10.24 9.21 -11.77
C GLU A 71 9.10 8.19 -11.97
N LEU A 72 8.18 8.45 -12.90
CA LEU A 72 7.12 7.50 -13.23
C LEU A 72 7.69 6.18 -13.75
N ARG A 73 8.73 6.21 -14.60
CA ARG A 73 9.40 5.00 -15.10
C ARG A 73 10.02 4.20 -13.96
N LYS A 74 10.73 4.87 -13.06
CA LYS A 74 11.33 4.23 -11.88
C LYS A 74 10.28 3.51 -11.03
N GLN A 75 9.15 4.16 -10.75
CA GLN A 75 8.05 3.57 -9.98
C GLN A 75 7.42 2.37 -10.70
N LEU A 76 7.27 2.44 -12.02
CA LEU A 76 6.76 1.31 -12.82
C LEU A 76 7.72 0.13 -12.78
N ASP A 77 9.03 0.37 -12.91
CA ASP A 77 10.05 -0.68 -12.86
C ASP A 77 10.06 -1.38 -11.49
N ASP A 78 9.94 -0.61 -10.40
CA ASP A 78 9.83 -1.15 -9.05
C ASP A 78 8.58 -2.05 -8.90
N LEU A 79 7.42 -1.60 -9.40
CA LEU A 79 6.16 -2.36 -9.33
C LEU A 79 6.15 -3.61 -10.23
N LEU A 80 6.77 -3.54 -11.40
CA LEU A 80 6.96 -4.68 -12.30
C LEU A 80 7.90 -5.71 -11.67
N SER A 81 8.98 -5.27 -11.03
CA SER A 81 9.92 -6.16 -10.34
C SER A 81 9.28 -6.86 -9.13
N ALA A 82 8.32 -6.21 -8.46
CA ALA A 82 7.53 -6.77 -7.38
C ALA A 82 6.41 -7.71 -7.85
N GLY A 83 6.18 -7.85 -9.16
CA GLY A 83 5.10 -8.66 -9.72
C GLY A 83 3.69 -8.12 -9.45
N LEU A 84 3.57 -6.87 -8.99
CA LEU A 84 2.29 -6.22 -8.70
C LEU A 84 1.61 -5.69 -9.97
N LEU A 85 2.39 -5.44 -11.01
CA LEU A 85 1.92 -5.10 -12.34
C LEU A 85 2.36 -6.16 -13.34
N GLY A 86 1.54 -6.38 -14.36
CA GLY A 86 1.85 -7.21 -15.51
C GLY A 86 1.56 -6.48 -16.81
N LEU A 87 2.35 -6.75 -17.84
CA LEU A 87 2.08 -6.21 -19.18
C LEU A 87 0.79 -6.82 -19.72
N GLN A 88 -0.20 -5.97 -19.95
CA GLN A 88 -1.45 -6.36 -20.60
C GLN A 88 -1.54 -5.73 -21.98
N LYS A 89 -1.83 -6.56 -22.99
CA LYS A 89 -2.31 -6.05 -24.28
C LYS A 89 -3.81 -5.87 -24.19
N LEU A 90 -4.26 -4.62 -24.20
CA LEU A 90 -5.66 -4.32 -24.43
C LEU A 90 -5.98 -4.65 -25.89
N ARG A 91 -6.90 -5.61 -26.10
CA ARG A 91 -7.48 -5.86 -27.43
C ARG A 91 -8.46 -4.72 -27.71
N MET A 92 -7.96 -3.71 -28.41
CA MET A 92 -8.78 -2.63 -28.93
C MET A 92 -9.76 -3.23 -29.94
N GLY A 93 -11.06 -3.14 -29.69
CA GLY A 93 -12.09 -3.50 -30.66
C GLY A 93 -12.02 -2.60 -31.91
N PRO A 94 -12.69 -2.96 -33.01
CA PRO A 94 -12.87 -2.08 -34.16
C PRO A 94 -13.63 -0.80 -33.81
#